data_AF-A0A7X8Q518-F1
#
_entry.id   AF-A0A7X8Q518-F1
#
_cell.length_a   1.000
_cell.length_b   1.000
_cell.length_c   1.000
_cell.angle_alpha   90.00
_cell.angle_beta   90.00
_cell.angle_gamma   90.00
#
_symmetry.space_group_name_H-M   'P 1'
#
loop_
_entity.id
_entity.type
_entity.pdbx_description
1 polymer ?
#
loop_
_entity_poly.entity_id
_entity_poly.type
_entity_poly.pdbx_seq_one_letter_code
_entity_poly.pdbx_strand_id
1 'polypeptide(L)' 'LTLGVIKKETNMGNLVKLYSAERTLCDFIKNRSDMDPEVYINFVKTYPSYPDRDIHQLFNIAQQMNIVKEVQEIMELVYE' A
#
# COMPACT_ATOMS: atom_id res chain seq x y z
N LEU A 1 -3.63 1.12 -15.42
CA LEU A 1 -3.43 -0.09 -14.59
C LEU A 1 -1.94 -0.47 -14.42
N THR A 2 -0.99 0.38 -14.80
CA THR A 2 0.47 0.07 -14.71
C THR A 2 1.13 0.59 -13.44
N LEU A 3 0.43 1.42 -12.67
CA LEU A 3 0.99 2.10 -11.50
C LEU A 3 1.24 1.12 -10.35
N GLY A 4 2.49 1.07 -9.88
CA GLY A 4 2.89 0.24 -8.74
C GLY A 4 2.91 -1.25 -9.05
N VAL A 5 3.06 -1.65 -10.31
CA VAL A 5 3.23 -3.06 -10.69
C VAL A 5 4.70 -3.46 -10.53
N ILE A 6 4.94 -4.49 -9.72
CA ILE A 6 6.26 -5.10 -9.51
C ILE A 6 6.25 -6.54 -10.00
N LYS A 7 7.46 -7.13 -10.09
CA LYS A 7 7.63 -8.57 -10.33
C LYS A 7 8.26 -9.20 -9.10
N LYS A 8 7.70 -10.30 -8.63
CA LYS A 8 8.27 -11.10 -7.54
C LYS A 8 8.27 -12.56 -7.94
N GLU A 9 9.32 -13.28 -7.53
CA GLU A 9 9.43 -14.71 -7.73
C GLU A 9 8.59 -15.42 -6.67
N THR A 10 7.79 -16.39 -7.09
CA THR A 10 7.05 -17.25 -6.16
C THR A 10 7.96 -18.30 -5.55
N ASN A 11 7.53 -18.95 -4.47
CA ASN A 11 8.27 -20.05 -3.84
C ASN A 11 8.55 -21.24 -4.79
N MET A 12 7.86 -21.29 -5.94
CA MET A 12 8.05 -22.30 -6.98
C MET A 12 8.95 -21.83 -8.14
N GLY A 13 9.58 -20.66 -8.02
CA GLY A 13 10.50 -20.12 -9.03
C GLY A 13 9.84 -19.38 -10.21
N ASN A 14 8.54 -19.12 -10.13
CA ASN A 14 7.83 -18.42 -11.22
C ASN A 14 7.81 -16.92 -10.98
N LEU A 15 8.20 -16.13 -11.99
CA LEU A 15 8.14 -14.67 -11.92
C LEU A 15 6.73 -14.17 -12.24
N VAL A 16 6.03 -13.62 -11.24
CA VAL A 16 4.66 -13.10 -11.40
C VAL A 16 4.64 -11.58 -11.29
N LYS A 17 3.69 -10.95 -11.98
CA LYS A 17 3.39 -9.51 -11.83
C LYS A 17 2.33 -9.33 -10.75
N LEU A 18 2.57 -8.41 -9.83
CA LEU A 18 1.63 -8.07 -8.76
C LEU A 18 1.70 -6.56 -8.48
N TYR A 19 0.73 -6.05 -7.72
CA TYR A 19 0.84 -4.70 -7.16
C TYR A 19 1.80 -4.70 -5.97
N SER A 20 2.55 -3.61 -5.83
CA SER A 20 3.43 -3.39 -4.68
C SER A 20 2.61 -3.16 -3.42
N ALA A 21 3.26 -3.26 -2.26
CA ALA A 21 2.61 -3.02 -0.97
C ALA A 21 2.09 -1.57 -0.88
N GLU A 22 2.84 -0.64 -1.44
CA GLU A 22 2.55 0.79 -1.53
C GLU A 22 1.27 1.03 -2.34
N ARG A 23 1.18 0.41 -3.52
CA ARG A 23 -0.02 0.50 -4.36
C ARG A 23 -1.24 -0.07 -3.63
N THR A 24 -1.06 -1.22 -3.00
CA THR A 24 -2.11 -1.88 -2.22
C THR A 24 -2.57 -0.99 -1.08
N LEU A 25 -1.65 -0.37 -0.33
CA LEU A 25 -1.99 0.58 0.74
C LEU A 25 -2.76 1.80 0.22
N CYS A 26 -2.32 2.40 -0.89
CA CYS A 26 -3.05 3.48 -1.53
C CYS A 26 -4.47 3.08 -1.95
N ASP A 27 -4.65 1.88 -2.49
CA ASP A 27 -5.97 1.36 -2.86
C ASP A 27 -6.84 1.10 -1.61
N PHE A 28 -6.24 0.68 -0.49
CA PHE A 28 -6.95 0.52 0.79
C PHE A 28 -7.43 1.85 1.37
N ILE A 29 -6.55 2.84 1.42
CA ILE A 29 -6.86 4.17 1.95
C ILE A 29 -7.94 4.86 1.09
N LYS A 30 -7.84 4.73 -0.24
CA LYS A 30 -8.80 5.33 -1.17
C LYS A 30 -10.21 4.74 -1.06
N ASN A 31 -10.33 3.43 -0.86
CA ASN A 31 -11.62 2.74 -0.85
C ASN A 31 -12.05 2.34 0.57
N ARG A 32 -11.64 3.11 1.58
CA ARG A 32 -11.91 2.84 3.01
C ARG A 32 -13.40 2.57 3.31
N SER A 33 -14.34 3.22 2.60
CA SER A 33 -15.78 3.04 2.79
C SER A 33 -16.28 1.65 2.41
N ASP A 34 -15.58 0.97 1.50
CA ASP A 34 -16.00 -0.28 0.89
C ASP A 34 -15.30 -1.50 1.53
N MET A 35 -14.48 -1.25 2.57
CA MET A 35 -13.70 -2.27 3.25
C MET A 35 -14.28 -2.61 4.61
N ASP A 36 -14.07 -3.86 5.01
CA ASP A 36 -14.28 -4.25 6.39
C ASP A 36 -13.33 -3.44 7.33
N PRO A 37 -13.85 -2.79 8.37
CA PRO A 37 -13.04 -1.94 9.25
C PRO A 37 -11.90 -2.67 9.96
N GLU A 38 -12.10 -3.92 10.34
CA GLU A 38 -11.06 -4.71 11.05
C GLU A 38 -9.93 -5.07 10.09
N VAL A 39 -10.28 -5.51 8.87
CA VAL A 39 -9.31 -5.78 7.80
C VAL A 39 -8.51 -4.52 7.45
N TYR A 40 -9.18 -3.38 7.30
CA TYR A 40 -8.53 -2.09 7.01
C TYR A 40 -7.52 -1.71 8.11
N ILE A 41 -7.96 -1.71 9.37
CA ILE A 41 -7.11 -1.33 10.51
C ILE A 41 -5.92 -2.26 10.62
N ASN A 42 -6.14 -3.58 10.51
CA ASN A 42 -5.06 -4.56 10.61
C ASN A 42 -4.03 -4.37 9.49
N PHE A 43 -4.49 -4.16 8.25
CA PHE A 43 -3.60 -3.97 7.10
C PHE A 43 -2.73 -2.71 7.25
N VAL A 44 -3.37 -1.57 7.52
CA VAL A 44 -2.71 -0.27 7.65
C VAL A 44 -1.68 -0.28 8.80
N LYS A 45 -2.01 -0.89 9.94
CA LYS A 45 -1.08 -1.03 11.08
C LYS A 45 0.09 -1.98 10.81
N THR A 46 -0.06 -2.93 9.90
CA THR A 46 0.98 -3.90 9.57
C THR A 46 1.95 -3.36 8.51
N TYR A 47 1.52 -2.43 7.66
CA TYR A 47 2.38 -1.86 6.62
C TYR A 47 3.73 -1.29 7.13
N PRO A 48 3.80 -0.54 8.24
CA PRO A 48 5.08 -0.07 8.79
C PRO A 48 6.08 -1.17 9.15
N SER A 49 5.63 -2.38 9.47
CA SER A 49 6.51 -3.51 9.79
C SER A 49 6.85 -4.35 8.55
N TYR A 50 6.29 -4.03 7.39
CA TYR A 50 6.59 -4.72 6.14
C TYR A 50 8.08 -4.49 5.77
N PRO A 51 8.86 -5.56 5.54
CA PRO A 51 10.30 -5.46 5.32
C PRO A 51 10.64 -4.83 3.96
N ASP A 52 9.85 -5.10 2.93
CA ASP A 52 10.09 -4.61 1.57
C ASP A 52 9.40 -3.26 1.31
N ARG A 53 9.01 -2.52 2.35
CA ARG A 53 8.29 -1.24 2.20
C ARG A 53 9.20 -0.15 1.62
N ASP A 54 8.64 0.67 0.74
CA ASP A 54 9.31 1.85 0.19
C ASP A 54 8.42 3.10 0.37
N ILE A 55 8.81 3.96 1.32
CA ILE A 55 8.07 5.19 1.65
C ILE A 55 8.12 6.19 0.49
N HIS A 56 9.23 6.25 -0.26
CA HIS A 56 9.32 7.14 -1.42
C HIS A 56 8.36 6.67 -2.52
N GLN A 57 8.31 5.37 -2.78
CA GLN A 57 7.37 4.80 -3.73
C GLN A 57 5.91 4.98 -3.29
N LEU A 58 5.62 4.87 -1.99
CA LEU A 58 4.29 5.14 -1.44
C LEU A 58 3.80 6.53 -1.80
N PHE A 59 4.58 7.56 -1.48
CA PHE A 59 4.17 8.94 -1.76
C PHE A 59 4.13 9.26 -3.26
N ASN A 60 5.03 8.67 -4.06
CA ASN A 60 4.95 8.80 -5.52
C ASN A 60 3.63 8.24 -6.08
N ILE A 61 3.21 7.06 -5.62
CA ILE A 61 1.95 6.43 -6.03
C ILE A 61 0.75 7.26 -5.52
N ALA A 62 0.78 7.68 -4.26
CA ALA A 62 -0.27 8.51 -3.67
C ALA A 62 -0.47 9.82 -4.43
N GLN A 63 0.63 10.44 -4.89
CA GLN A 63 0.61 11.67 -5.69
C GLN A 63 -0.03 11.43 -7.06
N GLN A 64 0.32 10.34 -7.72
CA GLN A 64 -0.31 9.96 -8.99
C GLN A 64 -1.79 9.55 -8.84
N MET A 65 -2.19 9.13 -7.64
CA MET A 65 -3.59 8.79 -7.32
C MET A 65 -4.39 9.97 -6.73
N ASN A 66 -3.75 11.13 -6.50
CA ASN A 66 -4.32 12.31 -5.83
C ASN A 66 -4.88 12.04 -4.43
N ILE A 67 -4.19 11.22 -3.63
CA ILE A 67 -4.59 10.86 -2.25
C ILE A 67 -3.48 11.10 -1.22
N VAL A 68 -2.53 12.00 -1.52
CA VAL A 68 -1.34 12.24 -0.68
C VAL A 68 -1.72 12.61 0.74
N LYS A 69 -2.75 13.46 0.90
CA LYS A 69 -3.18 13.95 2.20
C LYS A 69 -3.73 12.82 3.07
N GLU A 70 -4.59 12.00 2.50
CA GLU A 70 -5.20 10.84 3.16
C GLU A 70 -4.13 9.81 3.55
N VAL A 71 -3.16 9.57 2.67
CA VAL A 71 -2.03 8.68 2.97
C VAL A 71 -1.18 9.25 4.10
N GLN A 72 -0.88 10.55 4.09
CA GLN A 72 -0.09 11.19 5.14
C GLN A 72 -0.80 11.11 6.51
N GLU A 73 -2.07 11.51 6.58
CA GLU A 73 -2.85 11.48 7.84
C GLU A 73 -2.90 10.07 8.46
N ILE A 74 -3.08 9.05 7.62
CA ILE A 74 -3.11 7.66 8.07
C ILE A 74 -1.74 7.19 8.53
N MET A 75 -0.68 7.50 7.79
CA MET A 75 0.67 7.07 8.17
C MET A 75 1.16 7.77 9.45
N GLU A 76 0.83 9.05 9.64
CA GLU A 76 1.12 9.78 10.89
C GLU A 76 0.46 9.10 12.10
N LEU A 77 -0.82 8.75 12.01
CA LEU A 77 -1.56 8.05 13.07
C LEU A 77 -0.94 6.68 13.43
N VAL A 78 -0.35 6.01 12.45
CA VAL A 78 0.16 4.63 12.62
C VAL A 78 1.59 4.61 13.19
N TYR A 79 2.35 5.69 12.98
CA TYR A 79 3.70 5.84 13.53
C TYR A 79 3.74 6.46 14.93
N GLU A 80 2.60 6.96 15.42
CA GLU A 80 2.40 7.42 16.80
C GLU A 80 2.10 6.26 17.76
#